data_AF-A0A3A4WJB0-F1
#
_entry.id   AF-A0A3A4WJB0-F1
#
_cell.length_a   1.000
_cell.length_b   1.000
_cell.length_c   1.000
_cell.angle_alpha   90.00
_cell.angle_beta   90.00
_cell.angle_gamma   90.00
#
_symmetry.space_group_name_H-M   'P 1'
#
loop_
_entity.id
_entity.type
_entity.pdbx_description
1 polymer ?
#
loop_
_entity_poly.entity_id
_entity_poly.type
_entity_poly.pdbx_seq_one_letter_code
_entity_poly.pdbx_strand_id
1 'polypeptide(L)'
;MDVVTAIETAVKPKLEDSFGKETAMLIIMRAAASSEIPMVGLRPQHFRSLCEAICADERVRGTWGEAGSVAQLEEWNGLVERRTS
;
A
#
# COMPACT_ATOMS: atom_id res chain seq x y z
N MET A 1 -0.17 -14.46 1.66
CA MET A 1 -0.43 -13.74 2.93
C MET A 1 -1.84 -13.17 2.85
N ASP A 2 -2.55 -12.99 3.96
CA ASP A 2 -3.81 -12.23 3.91
C ASP A 2 -3.53 -10.72 3.82
N VAL A 3 -4.54 -9.96 3.38
CA VAL A 3 -4.42 -8.52 3.12
C VAL A 3 -4.05 -7.73 4.37
N VAL A 4 -4.65 -8.06 5.52
CA VAL A 4 -4.43 -7.33 6.77
C VAL A 4 -2.99 -7.52 7.24
N THR A 5 -2.49 -8.76 7.19
CA THR A 5 -1.10 -9.07 7.52
C THR A 5 -0.13 -8.33 6.58
N ALA A 6 -0.41 -8.26 5.27
CA ALA A 6 0.46 -7.55 4.33
C ALA A 6 0.52 -6.04 4.62
N ILE A 7 -0.61 -5.43 4.98
CA ILE A 7 -0.67 -4.01 5.36
C ILE A 7 0.14 -3.76 6.64
N GLU A 8 -0.10 -4.53 7.70
CA GLU A 8 0.53 -4.29 9.00
C GLU A 8 2.03 -4.64 9.04
N THR A 9 2.48 -5.60 8.22
CA THR A 9 3.87 -6.10 8.30
C THR A 9 4.78 -5.60 7.18
N ALA A 10 4.24 -5.11 6.06
CA ALA A 10 5.05 -4.61 4.95
C ALA A 10 4.74 -3.15 4.60
N VAL A 11 3.47 -2.84 4.31
CA VAL A 11 3.09 -1.50 3.80
C VAL A 11 3.28 -0.43 4.87
N LYS A 12 2.67 -0.62 6.04
CA LYS A 12 2.71 0.35 7.13
C LYS A 12 4.12 0.58 7.66
N PRO A 13 4.94 -0.45 7.99
CA PRO A 13 6.31 -0.22 8.44
C PRO A 13 7.17 0.54 7.42
N LYS A 14 7.02 0.25 6.13
CA LYS A 14 7.76 0.94 5.07
C LYS A 14 7.40 2.42 4.96
N LEU A 15 6.11 2.74 5.08
CA LEU A 15 5.64 4.12 5.11
C LEU A 15 6.08 4.84 6.40
N GLU A 16 5.99 4.17 7.55
CA GLU A 16 6.45 4.74 8.83
C GLU A 16 7.94 5.07 8.81
N ASP A 17 8.77 4.20 8.21
CA ASP A 17 10.21 4.41 8.03
C ASP A 17 10.51 5.62 7.12
N SER A 18 9.72 5.81 6.06
CA SER A 18 9.96 6.88 5.07
C SER A 18 9.38 8.24 5.48
N PHE A 19 8.26 8.26 6.21
CA PHE A 19 7.47 9.48 6.43
C PHE A 19 7.15 9.77 7.91
N GLY A 20 7.44 8.83 8.82
CA GLY A 20 6.98 8.85 10.20
C GLY A 20 5.53 8.37 10.35
N LYS A 21 5.16 8.01 11.59
CA LYS A 21 3.88 7.36 11.91
C LYS A 21 2.65 8.15 11.49
N GLU A 22 2.61 9.44 11.81
CA GLU A 22 1.46 10.29 11.53
C GLU A 22 1.24 10.46 10.03
N THR A 23 2.30 10.76 9.28
CA THR A 23 2.24 10.93 7.82
C THR A 23 1.89 9.62 7.13
N ALA A 24 2.48 8.50 7.56
CA ALA A 24 2.16 7.17 7.04
C ALA A 24 0.66 6.86 7.18
N MET A 25 0.08 7.13 8.36
CA MET A 25 -1.34 6.91 8.61
C MET A 25 -2.22 7.80 7.71
N LEU A 26 -1.84 9.07 7.50
CA LEU A 26 -2.54 9.97 6.58
C LEU A 26 -2.48 9.50 5.12
N ILE A 27 -1.34 8.97 4.67
CA ILE A 27 -1.20 8.41 3.32
C ILE A 27 -2.13 7.21 3.15
N ILE A 28 -2.12 6.28 4.10
CA ILE A 28 -2.96 5.07 4.06
C ILE A 28 -4.45 5.43 4.07
N MET A 29 -4.87 6.35 4.94
CA MET A 29 -6.28 6.78 5.01
C MET A 29 -6.73 7.44 3.70
N ARG A 30 -5.91 8.32 3.12
CA ARG A 30 -6.22 8.98 1.86
C ARG A 30 -6.33 7.98 0.72
N ALA A 31 -5.40 7.04 0.64
CA ALA A 31 -5.39 6.00 -0.39
C ALA A 31 -6.59 5.04 -0.26
N ALA A 32 -6.97 4.68 0.97
CA ALA A 32 -8.15 3.86 1.23
C ALA A 32 -9.44 4.59 0.82
N ALA A 33 -9.55 5.89 1.16
CA ALA A 33 -10.68 6.72 0.78
C ALA A 33 -10.80 6.91 -0.73
N SER A 34 -9.69 7.13 -1.44
CA SER A 34 -9.69 7.31 -2.90
C SER A 34 -10.00 6.04 -3.68
N SER A 35 -9.84 4.87 -3.06
CA SER A 35 -10.00 3.57 -3.71
C SER A 35 -11.35 2.92 -3.42
N GLU A 36 -12.26 3.62 -2.72
CA GLU A 36 -13.59 3.13 -2.29
C GLU A 36 -13.54 1.75 -1.62
N ILE A 37 -12.45 1.45 -0.91
CA ILE A 37 -12.22 0.11 -0.37
C ILE A 37 -13.13 -0.13 0.84
N PRO A 38 -13.97 -1.19 0.81
CA PRO A 38 -14.78 -1.54 1.97
C PRO A 38 -13.89 -1.97 3.13
N MET A 39 -14.14 -1.43 4.33
CA MET A 39 -13.43 -1.80 5.57
C MET A 39 -13.65 -3.26 5.99
N VAL A 40 -14.68 -3.92 5.45
CA VAL A 40 -15.03 -5.32 5.74
C VAL A 40 -14.92 -6.14 4.47
N GLY A 41 -14.22 -7.29 4.53
CA GLY A 41 -14.07 -8.19 3.38
C GLY A 41 -13.00 -7.74 2.38
N LEU A 42 -11.86 -7.26 2.88
CA LEU A 42 -10.70 -6.88 2.06
C LEU A 42 -10.24 -8.07 1.19
N ARG A 43 -10.44 -7.93 -0.13
CA ARG A 43 -9.99 -8.90 -1.13
C ARG A 43 -8.60 -8.51 -1.66
N PRO A 44 -7.85 -9.44 -2.27
CA PRO A 44 -6.56 -9.13 -2.91
C PRO A 44 -6.63 -7.97 -3.90
N GLN A 45 -7.72 -7.86 -4.66
CA GLN A 45 -7.98 -6.72 -5.55
C GLN A 45 -8.00 -5.36 -4.82
N HIS A 46 -8.55 -5.30 -3.61
CA HIS A 46 -8.60 -4.07 -2.83
C HIS A 46 -7.21 -3.70 -2.30
N PHE A 47 -6.40 -4.70 -1.93
CA PHE A 47 -5.02 -4.48 -1.54
C PHE A 47 -4.19 -3.88 -2.68
N ARG A 48 -4.36 -4.39 -3.90
CA ARG A 48 -3.69 -3.84 -5.08
C ARG A 48 -4.07 -2.39 -5.32
N SER A 49 -5.36 -2.07 -5.34
CA SER A 49 -5.83 -0.69 -5.52
C SER A 49 -5.33 0.25 -4.42
N LEU A 50 -5.26 -0.23 -3.17
CA LEU A 50 -4.67 0.53 -2.07
C LEU A 50 -3.19 0.86 -2.33
N CYS A 51 -2.40 -0.15 -2.72
CA CYS A 51 -0.98 0.02 -3.00
C CYS A 51 -0.75 0.97 -4.18
N GLU A 52 -1.53 0.84 -5.25
CA GLU A 52 -1.50 1.74 -6.40
C GLU A 52 -1.79 3.19 -5.99
N ALA A 53 -2.82 3.41 -5.16
CA ALA A 53 -3.16 4.74 -4.65
C ALA A 53 -2.08 5.32 -3.73
N ILE A 54 -1.42 4.49 -2.90
CA ILE A 54 -0.28 4.91 -2.07
C ILE A 54 0.88 5.35 -2.96
N CYS A 55 1.28 4.54 -3.93
CA CYS A 55 2.38 4.83 -4.86
C CYS A 55 2.06 5.99 -5.83
N ALA A 56 0.79 6.37 -5.96
CA ALA A 56 0.36 7.55 -6.69
C ALA A 56 0.34 8.83 -5.84
N ASP A 57 0.40 8.73 -4.50
CA ASP A 57 0.43 9.92 -3.63
C ASP A 57 1.68 10.76 -3.93
N GLU A 58 1.50 12.07 -4.10
CA GLU A 58 2.57 12.99 -4.48
C GLU A 58 3.74 13.00 -3.49
N ARG A 59 3.47 12.77 -2.19
CA ARG A 59 4.52 12.68 -1.17
C ARG A 59 5.35 11.42 -1.38
N VAL A 60 4.69 10.31 -1.69
CA VAL A 60 5.33 9.03 -1.96
C VAL A 60 6.20 9.13 -3.21
N ARG A 61 5.66 9.68 -4.30
CA ARG A 61 6.45 9.94 -5.53
C ARG A 61 7.59 10.92 -5.32
N GLY A 62 7.39 11.95 -4.50
CA GLY A 62 8.42 12.93 -4.18
C GLY A 62 9.58 12.34 -3.39
N THR A 63 9.32 11.40 -2.47
CA THR A 63 10.34 10.79 -1.61
C THR A 63 10.99 9.56 -2.22
N TRP A 64 10.22 8.66 -2.84
CA TRP A 64 10.74 7.42 -3.42
C TRP A 64 11.09 7.53 -4.90
N GLY A 65 10.64 8.59 -5.58
CA GLY A 65 10.70 8.70 -7.02
C GLY A 65 9.72 7.76 -7.72
N GLU A 66 9.58 7.93 -9.04
CA GLU A 66 8.70 7.10 -9.87
C GLU A 66 9.17 5.64 -9.89
N ALA A 67 10.47 5.41 -10.16
CA ALA A 67 11.05 4.06 -10.20
C ALA A 67 10.95 3.33 -8.85
N GLY A 68 11.20 4.03 -7.73
CA GLY A 68 11.09 3.43 -6.40
C GLY A 68 9.64 3.10 -6.05
N SER A 69 8.69 3.96 -6.43
CA SER A 69 7.26 3.71 -6.23
C SER A 69 6.75 2.52 -7.03
N VAL A 70 7.21 2.35 -8.29
CA VAL A 70 6.87 1.19 -9.13
C VAL A 70 7.45 -0.10 -8.55
N ALA A 71 8.74 -0.11 -8.20
CA ALA A 71 9.39 -1.29 -7.62
C ALA A 71 8.71 -1.73 -6.31
N GLN A 72 8.34 -0.77 -5.46
CA GLN A 72 7.65 -1.06 -4.20
C GLN A 72 6.24 -1.63 -4.42
N LEU A 73 5.52 -1.13 -5.43
CA LEU A 73 4.21 -1.66 -5.82
C LEU A 73 4.28 -3.11 -6.29
N GLU A 74 5.27 -3.45 -7.12
CA GLU A 74 5.50 -4.83 -7.59
C GLU A 74 5.80 -5.77 -6.41
N GLU A 75 6.66 -5.34 -5.49
CA GLU A 75 6.98 -6.11 -4.28
C GLU A 75 5.73 -6.38 -3.44
N TRP A 76 4.91 -5.35 -3.19
CA TRP A 76 3.70 -5.48 -2.39
C TRP A 76 2.67 -6.39 -3.04
N ASN A 77 2.42 -6.25 -4.36
CA ASN A 77 1.49 -7.13 -5.08
C ASN A 77 1.89 -8.62 -4.94
N GLY A 78 3.19 -8.90 -4.97
CA GLY A 78 3.72 -10.26 -4.76
C GLY A 78 3.45 -10.87 -3.38
N LEU A 79 3.12 -10.07 -2.35
CA LEU A 79 2.83 -10.57 -0.99
C LEU A 79 1.48 -11.30 -0.91
N VAL A 80 0.52 -10.86 -1.71
CA VAL A 80 -0.88 -11.35 -1.68
C VAL A 80 -1.18 -12.27 -2.87
N GLU A 81 -0.44 -12.18 -3.98
CA GLU A 81 -0.64 -13.01 -5.19
C GLU A 81 -0.15 -14.47 -5.09
N ARG A 82 0.43 -14.92 -3.98
CA ARG A 82 0.81 -16.35 -3.80
C ARG A 82 -0.34 -17.22 -3.28
N ARG A 83 -1.38 -17.45 -4.08
CA ARG A 83 -2.28 -18.65 -4.05
C ARG A 83 -3.14 -18.67 -5.32
N THR A 84 -2.55 -19.01 -6.46
CA THR A 84 -3.26 -19.57 -7.62
C THR A 84 -2.22 -20.28 -8.50
N SER A 85 -1.81 -21.46 -8.07
CA SER A 85 -1.26 -22.51 -8.91
C SER A 85 -1.65 -23.84 -8.28
#